data_AF-A0A9X2X4N8-F1
#
_entry.id   AF-A0A9X2X4N8-F1
#
_cell.length_a   1.000
_cell.length_b   1.000
_cell.length_c   1.000
_cell.angle_alpha   90.00
_cell.angle_beta   90.00
_cell.angle_gamma   90.00
#
_symmetry.space_group_name_H-M   'P 1'
#
loop_
_entity.id
_entity.type
_entity.pdbx_description
1 polymer ?
#
loop_
_entity_poly.entity_id
_entity_poly.type
_entity_poly.pdbx_seq_one_letter_code
_entity_poly.pdbx_strand_id
1 'polypeptide(L)' 'MELLRHTQDAFGQRMLVGINWDILWLPVAAAAAFIVLHLVIRTLRRRAG' A
#
# COMPACT_ATOMS: atom_id res chain seq x y z
N MET A 1 2.03 12.78 3.04
CA MET A 1 2.97 11.74 2.57
C MET A 1 3.75 12.32 1.41
N GLU A 2 5.08 12.33 1.50
CA GLU A 2 5.91 12.66 0.34
C GLU A 2 5.83 11.49 -0.64
N LEU A 3 5.33 11.73 -1.85
CA LEU A 3 5.24 10.72 -2.92
C LEU A 3 6.62 10.35 -3.48
N LEU A 4 7.54 11.30 -3.41
CA LEU A 4 8.84 11.26 -4.06
C LEU A 4 9.91 11.28 -2.97
N ARG A 5 10.75 10.24 -2.96
CA ARG A 5 11.90 10.13 -2.05
C ARG A 5 13.09 10.85 -2.66
N HIS A 6 13.61 11.83 -1.93
CA HIS A 6 14.83 12.55 -2.28
C HIS A 6 15.97 12.11 -1.34
N THR A 7 17.17 11.96 -1.87
CA THR A 7 18.41 11.75 -1.08
C THR A 7 19.41 12.85 -1.41
N GLN A 8 20.42 13.00 -0.57
CA GLN A 8 21.54 13.89 -0.85
C GLN A 8 22.69 13.09 -1.49
N ASP A 9 23.25 13.60 -2.58
CA ASP A 9 24.43 13.00 -3.21
C ASP A 9 25.73 13.35 -2.46
N ALA A 10 26.87 12.80 -2.90
CA ALA A 10 28.17 13.06 -2.28
C ALA A 10 28.64 14.52 -2.37
N PHE A 11 28.01 15.34 -3.22
CA PHE A 11 28.29 16.75 -3.43
C PHE A 11 27.24 17.68 -2.77
N GLY A 12 26.33 17.11 -1.98
CA GLY A 12 25.33 17.87 -1.24
C GLY A 12 24.07 18.23 -2.05
N GLN A 13 23.92 17.76 -3.28
CA GLN A 13 22.75 18.06 -4.12
C GLN A 13 21.57 17.13 -3.79
N ARG A 14 20.34 17.67 -3.81
CA ARG A 14 19.12 16.87 -3.67
C ARG A 14 18.83 16.13 -4.96
N MET A 15 18.86 14.81 -4.90
CA MET A 15 18.61 13.92 -6.03
C MET A 15 17.34 13.10 -5.79
N LEU A 16 16.50 12.97 -6.81
CA LEU A 16 15.33 12.10 -6.77
C LEU A 16 15.79 10.64 -6.85
N VAL A 17 15.50 9.85 -5.82
CA VAL A 17 15.85 8.42 -5.77
C VAL A 17 14.74 7.55 -6.34
N GLY A 18 13.49 8.00 -6.21
CA GLY A 18 12.33 7.30 -6.74
C GLY A 18 11.07 7.52 -5.92
N ILE A 19 10.14 6.58 -6.04
CA ILE A 19 8.86 6.59 -5.32
C ILE A 19 9.09 6.20 -3.85
N ASN A 20 8.34 6.85 -2.97
CA ASN A 20 8.37 6.53 -1.55
C ASN A 20 7.78 5.13 -1.28
N TRP A 21 8.45 4.34 -0.44
CA TRP A 21 8.07 2.96 -0.11
C TRP A 21 6.73 2.88 0.63
N ASP A 22 6.29 3.98 1.25
CA ASP A 22 4.98 4.09 1.88
C ASP A 22 3.82 3.83 0.90
N ILE A 23 4.00 4.16 -0.39
CA ILE A 23 2.98 3.91 -1.43
C ILE A 23 2.79 2.41 -1.68
N LEU A 24 3.81 1.58 -1.46
CA LEU A 24 3.71 0.13 -1.68
C LEU A 24 2.79 -0.54 -0.67
N TRP A 25 2.55 0.08 0.49
CA TRP A 25 1.58 -0.41 1.47
C TRP A 25 0.13 -0.23 1.01
N LEU A 26 -0.13 0.72 0.11
CA LEU A 26 -1.48 1.00 -0.39
C LEU A 26 -2.11 -0.20 -1.13
N PRO A 27 -1.47 -0.82 -2.14
CA PRO A 27 -2.02 -2.01 -2.78
C PRO A 27 -2.06 -3.22 -1.83
N VAL A 28 -1.12 -3.35 -0.90
CA VAL A 28 -1.12 -4.42 0.11
C VAL A 28 -2.34 -4.31 1.02
N ALA A 29 -2.62 -3.11 1.54
CA ALA A 29 -3.79 -2.85 2.37
C ALA A 29 -5.09 -3.06 1.58
N ALA A 30 -5.14 -2.63 0.31
CA ALA A 30 -6.31 -2.83 -0.55
C ALA A 30 -6.59 -4.33 -0.79
N ALA A 31 -5.55 -5.13 -1.07
CA ALA A 31 -5.69 -6.57 -1.25
C ALA A 31 -6.16 -7.26 0.04
N ALA A 32 -5.58 -6.90 1.19
CA ALA A 32 -5.98 -7.43 2.48
C ALA A 32 -7.45 -7.12 2.79
N ALA A 33 -7.87 -5.86 2.60
CA ALA A 33 -9.26 -5.45 2.79
C ALA A 33 -10.23 -6.21 1.88
N PHE A 34 -9.87 -6.41 0.61
CA PHE A 34 -10.67 -7.18 -0.34
C PHE A 34 -10.84 -8.64 0.09
N ILE A 35 -9.76 -9.30 0.54
CA ILE A 35 -9.80 -10.67 1.03
C ILE A 35 -10.72 -10.78 2.25
N VAL A 36 -10.55 -9.89 3.23
CA VAL A 36 -11.38 -9.89 4.45
C VAL A 36 -12.85 -9.70 4.08
N LEU A 37 -13.15 -8.71 3.22
CA LEU A 37 -14.51 -8.46 2.76
C LEU A 37 -15.12 -9.69 2.06
N HIS A 38 -14.35 -10.33 1.17
CA HIS A 38 -14.79 -11.54 0.47
C HIS A 38 -15.10 -12.67 1.45
N LEU A 39 -14.25 -12.89 2.44
CA LEU A 39 -14.45 -13.92 3.46
C LEU A 39 -15.68 -13.63 4.34
N VAL A 40 -15.89 -12.37 4.73
CA VAL A 40 -17.07 -11.96 5.50
C VAL A 40 -18.34 -12.23 4.72
N ILE A 41 -18.43 -11.75 3.46
CA ILE A 41 -19.60 -11.97 2.60
C ILE A 41 -19.85 -13.47 2.39
N ARG A 42 -18.79 -14.24 2.10
CA ARG A 42 -18.89 -15.70 1.94
C ARG A 42 -19.43 -16.38 3.20
N THR A 43 -18.97 -15.95 4.37
CA THR A 43 -19.40 -16.51 5.66
C THR A 43 -20.85 -16.16 5.97
N LEU A 44 -21.27 -14.92 5.74
CA LEU A 44 -22.65 -14.49 5.91
C LEU A 44 -23.60 -15.26 4.99
N ARG A 45 -23.25 -15.42 3.71
CA ARG A 45 -24.03 -16.23 2.76
C ARG A 45 -24.15 -17.70 3.17
N ARG A 46 -23.10 -18.28 3.76
CA ARG A 46 -23.14 -19.66 4.28
C ARG A 46 -24.04 -19.85 5.50
N ARG A 47 -24.25 -18.79 6.29
CA ARG A 47 -25.10 -18.84 7.49
C ARG A 47 -26.57 -18.52 7.21
N ALA A 48 -26.86 -17.93 6.06
CA ALA A 48 -28.20 -17.47 5.68
C ALA A 48 -29.00 -18.52 4.85
N GLY A 49 -28.39 -19.65 4.50
CA GLY A 49 -29.06 -20.80 3.89
C GLY A 49 -28.88 -22.03 4.76
#